data_AF-A0A7W9UWR4-F1
#
_entry.id   AF-A0A7W9UWR4-F1
#
_cell.length_a   1.000
_cell.length_b   1.000
_cell.length_c   1.000
_cell.angle_alpha   90.00
_cell.angle_beta   90.00
_cell.angle_gamma   90.00
#
_symmetry.space_group_name_H-M   'P 1'
#
loop_
_entity.id
_entity.type
_entity.pdbx_description
1 polymer ?
#
loop_
_entity_poly.entity_id
_entity_poly.type
_entity_poly.pdbx_seq_one_letter_code
_entity_poly.pdbx_strand_id
1 'polypeptide(L)'
;MYFDDELSESRFARWLLHHSRLAGYDTTAAQTQMTILLLTAIALSDGLDATMTTRLAQALGVTPEQVTTAYVGEMRQAVLTQLRSHPDLRALDAHLDQLARNR
;
A
#
# COMPACT_ATOMS: atom_id res chain seq x y z
N MET A 1 -11.26 -15.71 1.56
CA MET A 1 -11.31 -14.25 1.35
C MET A 1 -10.69 -13.64 2.60
N TYR A 2 -9.38 -13.35 2.56
CA TYR A 2 -8.55 -12.92 3.72
C TYR A 2 -7.97 -11.50 3.50
N PHE A 3 -8.38 -10.82 2.43
CA PHE A 3 -7.78 -9.55 1.98
C PHE A 3 -8.03 -8.37 2.94
N ASP A 4 -9.14 -8.38 3.69
CA ASP A 4 -9.47 -7.29 4.61
C ASP A 4 -8.56 -7.26 5.85
N ASP A 5 -8.16 -8.41 6.38
CA ASP A 5 -7.29 -8.47 7.56
C ASP A 5 -5.89 -7.95 7.23
N GLU A 6 -5.28 -8.40 6.13
CA GLU A 6 -3.94 -7.95 5.71
C GLU A 6 -3.90 -6.44 5.41
N LEU A 7 -4.95 -5.91 4.76
CA LEU A 7 -5.04 -4.47 4.49
C LEU A 7 -5.27 -3.65 5.77
N SER A 8 -6.02 -4.17 6.73
CA SER A 8 -6.22 -3.50 8.02
C SER A 8 -4.92 -3.41 8.84
N GLU A 9 -4.02 -4.38 8.64
CA GLU A 9 -2.71 -4.41 9.28
C GLU A 9 -1.64 -3.60 8.55
N SER A 10 -1.90 -3.14 7.33
CA SER A 10 -0.98 -2.30 6.55
C SER A 10 -0.45 -1.10 7.34
N ARG A 11 0.82 -0.76 7.13
CA ARG A 11 1.41 0.44 7.74
C ARG A 11 0.71 1.69 7.22
N PHE A 12 0.34 1.71 5.94
CA PHE A 12 -0.41 2.82 5.37
C PHE A 12 -1.83 2.92 5.92
N ALA A 13 -2.56 1.81 6.11
CA ALA A 13 -3.89 1.84 6.75
C ALA A 13 -3.84 2.40 8.17
N ARG A 14 -2.84 2.01 8.97
CA ARG A 14 -2.62 2.57 10.32
C ARG A 14 -2.27 4.05 10.27
N TRP A 15 -1.50 4.47 9.28
CA TRP A 15 -1.17 5.88 9.06
C TRP A 15 -2.42 6.70 8.71
N LEU A 16 -3.29 6.19 7.82
CA LEU A 16 -4.57 6.80 7.50
C LEU A 16 -5.47 6.90 8.74
N LEU A 17 -5.61 5.82 9.51
CA LEU A 17 -6.39 5.83 10.76
C LEU A 17 -5.88 6.90 11.74
N HIS A 18 -4.57 7.01 11.91
CA HIS A 18 -3.96 8.01 12.79
C HIS A 18 -4.30 9.43 12.34
N HIS A 19 -4.05 9.76 11.08
CA HIS A 19 -4.31 11.10 10.55
C HIS A 19 -5.80 11.42 10.44
N SER A 20 -6.65 10.44 10.17
CA SER A 20 -8.10 10.61 10.20
C SER A 20 -8.59 10.97 11.61
N ARG A 21 -8.04 10.34 12.66
CA ARG A 21 -8.36 10.72 14.05
C ARG A 21 -7.91 12.13 14.37
N LEU A 22 -6.71 12.53 13.95
CA LEU A 22 -6.19 13.89 14.17
C LEU A 22 -7.02 14.95 13.44
N ALA A 23 -7.53 14.64 12.25
CA ALA A 23 -8.42 15.52 11.49
C ALA A 23 -9.88 15.53 12.02
N GLY A 24 -10.18 14.76 13.08
CA GLY A 24 -11.49 14.75 13.73
C GLY A 24 -12.53 13.83 13.09
N TYR A 25 -12.12 12.92 12.18
CA TYR A 25 -13.04 11.93 11.62
C TYR A 25 -13.39 10.84 12.62
N ASP A 26 -14.64 10.38 12.59
CA ASP A 26 -15.06 9.20 13.32
C ASP A 26 -14.52 7.93 12.65
N THR A 27 -13.39 7.43 13.17
CA THR A 27 -12.75 6.18 12.70
C THR A 27 -13.42 4.90 13.20
N THR A 28 -14.46 5.01 14.04
CA THR A 28 -15.27 3.85 14.47
C THR A 28 -16.46 3.62 13.55
N ALA A 29 -16.88 4.64 12.79
CA ALA A 29 -17.90 4.51 11.78
C ALA A 29 -17.46 3.54 10.67
N ALA A 30 -18.31 2.55 10.36
CA ALA A 30 -18.06 1.55 9.33
C ALA A 30 -17.73 2.16 7.96
N GLN A 31 -18.37 3.28 7.61
CA GLN A 31 -18.11 3.99 6.35
C GLN A 31 -16.68 4.55 6.28
N THR A 32 -16.17 5.10 7.39
CA THR A 32 -14.80 5.60 7.46
C THR A 32 -13.80 4.46 7.35
N GLN A 33 -14.05 3.35 8.04
CA GLN A 33 -13.20 2.16 7.97
C GLN A 33 -13.14 1.58 6.56
N MET A 34 -14.29 1.44 5.90
CA MET A 34 -14.37 0.99 4.51
C MET A 34 -13.59 1.92 3.57
N THR A 35 -13.70 3.24 3.79
CA THR A 35 -12.98 4.24 2.99
C THR A 35 -11.46 4.09 3.17
N ILE A 36 -11.00 3.88 4.41
CA ILE A 36 -9.57 3.66 4.69
C ILE A 36 -9.06 2.40 4.02
N LEU A 37 -9.79 1.28 4.10
CA LEU A 37 -9.42 0.03 3.43
C LEU A 37 -9.35 0.20 1.91
N LEU A 38 -10.34 0.88 1.31
CA LEU A 38 -10.39 1.14 -0.13
C LEU A 38 -9.23 2.02 -0.59
N LEU A 39 -8.92 3.10 0.13
CA LEU A 39 -7.77 3.95 -0.16
C LEU A 39 -6.45 3.18 -0.02
N THR A 40 -6.34 2.30 0.99
CA THR A 40 -5.17 1.46 1.18
C THR A 40 -4.99 0.49 0.02
N ALA A 41 -6.06 -0.21 -0.38
CA ALA A 41 -6.02 -1.16 -1.49
C ALA A 41 -5.56 -0.49 -2.79
N ILE A 42 -6.09 0.70 -3.11
CA ILE A 42 -5.70 1.46 -4.31
C ILE A 42 -4.23 1.89 -4.22
N ALA A 43 -3.84 2.51 -3.11
CA ALA A 43 -2.48 3.02 -2.92
C ALA A 43 -1.40 1.93 -3.00
N LEU A 44 -1.68 0.73 -2.49
CA LEU A 44 -0.72 -0.38 -2.49
C LEU A 44 -0.69 -1.18 -3.80
N SER A 45 -1.76 -1.10 -4.60
CA SER A 45 -1.83 -1.81 -5.89
C SER A 45 -1.23 -0.99 -7.03
N ASP A 46 -1.67 0.26 -7.20
CA ASP A 46 -1.35 1.09 -8.37
C ASP A 46 -0.80 2.47 -8.01
N GLY A 47 -0.80 2.79 -6.70
CA GLY A 47 -0.52 4.13 -6.21
C GLY A 47 -1.74 5.04 -6.28
N LEU A 48 -1.59 6.23 -5.71
CA LEU A 48 -2.62 7.28 -5.78
C LEU A 48 -2.22 8.30 -6.85
N ASP A 49 -3.18 8.69 -7.69
CA ASP A 49 -2.96 9.80 -8.62
C ASP A 49 -2.77 11.14 -7.87
N ALA A 50 -2.26 12.15 -8.57
CA ALA A 50 -1.97 13.46 -7.98
C ALA A 50 -3.21 14.17 -7.42
N THR A 51 -4.37 13.97 -8.05
CA THR A 51 -5.64 14.60 -7.63
C THR A 51 -6.12 13.98 -6.33
N MET A 52 -6.13 12.65 -6.25
CA MET A 52 -6.54 11.90 -5.07
C MET A 52 -5.57 12.13 -3.92
N THR A 53 -4.26 12.14 -4.20
CA THR A 53 -3.22 12.47 -3.21
C THR A 53 -3.43 13.87 -2.62
N THR A 54 -3.69 14.86 -3.47
CA THR A 54 -3.91 16.25 -3.01
C THR A 54 -5.18 16.37 -2.17
N ARG A 55 -6.28 15.75 -2.60
CA ARG A 55 -7.56 15.77 -1.85
C ARG A 55 -7.42 15.07 -0.51
N LEU A 56 -6.74 13.93 -0.48
CA LEU A 56 -6.48 13.18 0.75
C LEU A 56 -5.58 13.98 1.71
N ALA A 57 -4.54 14.62 1.18
CA ALA A 57 -3.67 15.49 1.96
C ALA A 57 -4.44 16.64 2.60
N GLN A 58 -5.31 17.31 1.84
CA GLN A 58 -6.19 18.37 2.33
C GLN A 58 -7.16 17.86 3.42
N ALA A 59 -7.81 16.72 3.18
CA ALA A 59 -8.75 16.13 4.14
C ALA A 59 -8.08 15.76 5.46
N LEU A 60 -6.83 15.28 5.42
CA LEU A 60 -6.08 14.83 6.59
C LEU A 60 -5.23 15.93 7.24
N GLY A 61 -5.20 17.14 6.69
CA GLY A 61 -4.38 18.25 7.20
C GLY A 61 -2.87 18.02 7.08
N VAL A 62 -2.43 17.33 6.02
CA VAL A 62 -1.02 16.99 5.75
C VAL A 62 -0.62 17.45 4.34
N THR A 63 0.66 17.28 3.98
CA THR A 63 1.16 17.57 2.63
C THR A 63 1.01 16.37 1.68
N PRO A 64 0.91 16.60 0.36
CA PRO A 64 0.93 15.52 -0.63
C PRO A 64 2.19 14.63 -0.53
N GLU A 65 3.37 15.19 -0.26
CA GLU A 65 4.59 14.40 -0.04
C GLU A 65 4.45 13.44 1.14
N GLN A 66 3.81 13.84 2.24
CA GLN A 66 3.60 12.98 3.40
C GLN A 66 2.70 11.78 3.05
N VAL A 67 1.64 12.01 2.28
CA VAL A 67 0.75 10.93 1.80
C VAL A 67 1.55 9.94 0.94
N THR A 68 2.27 10.44 -0.07
CA THR A 68 3.06 9.58 -0.96
C THR A 68 4.11 8.79 -0.21
N THR A 69 4.84 9.45 0.69
CA THR A 69 5.88 8.81 1.52
C THR A 69 5.29 7.70 2.40
N ALA A 70 4.06 7.86 2.87
CA ALA A 70 3.41 6.90 3.76
C ALA A 70 3.09 5.56 3.07
N TYR A 71 2.73 5.55 1.78
CA TYR A 71 2.38 4.30 1.07
C TYR A 71 3.47 3.77 0.13
N VAL A 72 4.37 4.61 -0.40
CA VAL A 72 5.29 4.21 -1.50
C VAL A 72 6.23 3.06 -1.12
N GLY A 73 6.66 2.99 0.15
CA GLY A 73 7.54 1.92 0.62
C GLY A 73 6.87 0.55 0.59
N GLU A 74 5.63 0.49 1.08
CA GLU A 74 4.83 -0.73 1.14
C GLU A 74 4.33 -1.13 -0.25
N MET A 75 3.89 -0.17 -1.07
CA MET A 75 3.53 -0.39 -2.48
C MET A 75 4.68 -1.02 -3.26
N ARG A 76 5.91 -0.50 -3.12
CA ARG A 76 7.10 -1.11 -3.77
C ARG A 76 7.33 -2.55 -3.33
N GLN A 77 7.15 -2.86 -2.04
CA GLN A 77 7.28 -4.23 -1.54
C GLN A 77 6.20 -5.16 -2.10
N ALA A 78 4.96 -4.69 -2.19
CA ALA A 78 3.85 -5.44 -2.79
C ALA A 78 4.13 -5.74 -4.27
N VAL A 79 4.51 -4.72 -5.06
CA VAL A 79 4.86 -4.87 -6.47
C VAL A 79 6.05 -5.80 -6.67
N LEU A 80 7.11 -5.67 -5.86
CA LEU A 80 8.27 -6.58 -5.93
C LEU A 80 7.90 -8.02 -5.61
N THR A 81 7.00 -8.24 -4.66
CA THR A 81 6.51 -9.58 -4.31
C THR A 81 5.72 -10.17 -5.48
N GLN A 82 4.83 -9.39 -6.11
CA GLN A 82 4.09 -9.82 -7.29
C GLN A 82 5.02 -10.13 -8.47
N LEU A 83 6.02 -9.28 -8.74
CA LEU A 83 7.02 -9.53 -9.78
C LEU A 83 7.80 -10.82 -9.52
N ARG A 84 8.28 -11.05 -8.29
CA ARG A 84 8.96 -12.30 -7.92
C ARG A 84 8.07 -13.54 -8.02
N SER A 85 6.76 -13.35 -7.90
CA SER A 85 5.78 -14.43 -8.06
C SER A 85 5.50 -14.76 -9.53
N HIS A 86 5.91 -13.87 -10.45
CA HIS A 86 5.70 -14.05 -11.89
C HIS A 86 6.52 -15.25 -12.40
N PRO A 87 5.90 -16.20 -13.14
CA PRO A 87 6.56 -17.43 -13.56
C PRO A 87 7.83 -17.19 -14.37
N ASP A 88 7.85 -16.14 -15.21
CA ASP A 88 9.03 -15.79 -16.01
C ASP A 88 10.23 -15.35 -15.16
N LEU A 89 9.98 -14.61 -14.08
CA LEU A 89 11.03 -14.19 -13.16
C LEU A 89 11.46 -15.33 -12.23
N ARG A 90 10.54 -16.23 -11.83
CA ARG A 90 10.91 -17.47 -11.10
C ARG A 90 11.76 -18.41 -11.95
N ALA A 91 11.45 -18.52 -13.24
CA ALA A 91 12.24 -19.32 -14.18
C ALA A 91 13.65 -18.74 -14.36
N LEU A 92 13.76 -17.41 -14.43
CA LEU A 92 15.05 -16.73 -14.51
C LEU A 92 15.88 -16.92 -13.23
N ASP A 93 15.27 -16.78 -12.05
CA ASP A 93 15.93 -16.95 -10.75
C ASP A 93 16.45 -18.39 -10.57
N ALA A 94 15.62 -19.39 -10.93
CA ALA A 94 16.03 -20.80 -10.91
C ALA A 94 17.20 -21.09 -11.87
N HIS A 95 17.22 -20.44 -13.04
CA HIS A 95 18.29 -20.58 -14.01
C HIS A 95 19.62 -19.96 -13.52
N LEU A 96 19.55 -18.81 -12.85
CA LEU A 96 20.70 -18.16 -12.23
C LEU A 96 21.27 -18.97 -11.07
N ASP A 97 20.41 -19.52 -10.22
CA ASP A 97 20.79 -20.43 -9.14
C ASP A 97 21.50 -21.69 -9.66
N GLN A 98 21.03 -22.23 -10.79
CA GLN A 98 21.64 -23.39 -11.42
C GLN A 98 23.03 -23.07 -11.98
N LEU A 99 23.23 -21.87 -12.53
CA LEU A 99 24.54 -21.39 -12.97
C LEU A 99 25.50 -21.13 -11.81
N ALA A 100 25.01 -20.60 -10.68
CA ALA A 100 25.81 -20.34 -9.49
C ALA A 100 26.28 -21.62 -8.79
N ARG A 101 25.50 -22.70 -8.86
CA ARG A 101 25.86 -24.02 -8.29
C ARG A 101 26.76 -24.87 -9.20
N ASN A 102 26.82 -24.56 -10.49
CA ASN A 102 27.68 -25.23 -11.47
C ASN A 102 29.07 -24.57 -11.59
N ARG A 103 29.46 -23.78 -10.59
CA ARG A 103 30.74 -23.08 -10.51
C ARG A 103 31.45 -23.45 -9.21
#